data_AF-A0A6I2G169-F1
#
_entry.id   AF-A0A6I2G169-F1
#
_cell.length_a   1.000
_cell.length_b   1.000
_cell.length_c   1.000
_cell.angle_alpha   90.00
_cell.angle_beta   90.00
_cell.angle_gamma   90.00
#
_symmetry.space_group_name_H-M   'P 1'
#
loop_
_entity.id
_entity.type
_entity.pdbx_description
1 polymer ?
#
loop_
_entity_poly.entity_id
_entity_poly.type
_entity_poly.pdbx_seq_one_letter_code
_entity_poly.pdbx_strand_id
1 'polypeptide(L)' 'MNHNQPYRDAFGQALLDELDTGDVFEITERDDGYISARPIHRYFAQYPHWSDLETAAIDLLRVLLPDPIEAGITGAAMV' A
#
# COMPACT_ATOMS: atom_id res chain seq x y z
N MET A 1 9.51 -17.25 -10.67
CA MET A 1 9.61 -15.80 -10.40
C MET A 1 10.27 -15.64 -9.04
N ASN A 2 11.27 -14.76 -8.92
CA ASN A 2 12.01 -14.56 -7.66
C ASN A 2 11.30 -13.48 -6.84
N HIS A 3 10.50 -13.88 -5.84
CA HIS A 3 9.64 -13.00 -5.03
C HIS A 3 10.38 -12.18 -3.95
N ASN A 4 11.71 -12.25 -3.86
CA ASN A 4 12.48 -11.65 -2.77
C ASN A 4 13.12 -10.29 -3.09
N GLN A 5 12.80 -9.69 -4.23
CA GLN A 5 13.29 -8.36 -4.60
C GLN A 5 12.10 -7.51 -5.02
N PRO A 6 11.40 -6.85 -4.09
CA PRO A 6 10.20 -6.08 -4.39
C PRO A 6 10.46 -4.99 -5.42
N TYR A 7 11.67 -4.41 -5.43
CA TYR A 7 12.10 -3.46 -6.45
C TYR A 7 12.25 -4.06 -7.86
N ARG A 8 12.12 -5.38 -8.06
CA ARG A 8 12.19 -6.03 -9.37
C ARG A 8 10.83 -6.48 -9.89
N ASP A 9 9.80 -6.48 -9.05
CA ASP A 9 8.46 -6.80 -9.53
C ASP A 9 7.83 -5.57 -10.19
N ALA A 10 6.75 -5.81 -10.94
CA ALA A 10 6.07 -4.77 -11.69
C ALA A 10 5.52 -3.65 -10.80
N PHE A 11 5.06 -4.01 -9.59
CA PHE A 11 4.49 -3.05 -8.66
C PHE A 11 5.58 -2.17 -8.01
N GLY A 12 6.69 -2.76 -7.58
CA GLY A 12 7.82 -2.03 -7.06
C GLY A 12 8.49 -1.14 -8.10
N GLN A 13 8.55 -1.57 -9.37
CA GLN A 13 8.99 -0.69 -10.46
C GLN A 13 8.02 0.49 -10.65
N ALA A 14 6.70 0.26 -10.62
CA ALA A 14 5.72 1.34 -10.71
C ALA A 14 5.81 2.36 -9.56
N LEU A 15 6.15 1.91 -8.34
CA LEU A 15 6.44 2.81 -7.21
C LEU A 15 7.70 3.65 -7.44
N LEU A 16 8.75 3.06 -8.03
CA LEU A 16 9.98 3.78 -8.36
C LEU A 16 9.75 4.79 -9.48
N ASP A 17 8.96 4.43 -10.50
CA ASP A 17 8.59 5.31 -11.60
C ASP A 17 7.76 6.50 -11.08
N GLU A 18 6.78 6.27 -10.19
CA GLU A 18 6.01 7.37 -9.57
C GLU A 18 6.92 8.32 -8.78
N LEU A 19 7.91 7.77 -8.06
CA LEU A 19 8.86 8.57 -7.29
C LEU A 19 9.77 9.43 -8.18
N ASP A 20 10.15 8.93 -9.36
CA ASP A 20 11.06 9.62 -10.29
C ASP A 20 10.32 10.62 -11.19
N THR A 21 9.20 10.21 -11.78
CA THR A 21 8.50 10.98 -12.83
C THR A 21 7.14 11.52 -12.40
N GLY A 22 6.47 10.88 -11.43
CA GLY A 22 5.06 11.13 -11.11
C GLY A 22 4.09 10.66 -12.21
N ASP A 23 2.79 10.84 -11.94
CA ASP A 23 1.67 10.57 -12.86
C ASP A 23 1.59 9.13 -13.39
N VAL A 24 2.01 8.15 -12.59
CA VAL A 24 1.95 6.72 -12.91
C VAL A 24 0.61 6.12 -12.47
N PHE A 25 0.10 5.19 -13.26
CA PHE A 25 -1.15 4.48 -12.98
C PHE A 25 -0.92 2.97 -12.92
N GLU A 26 -1.49 2.35 -11.89
CA GLU A 26 -1.73 0.92 -11.82
C GLU A 26 -2.95 0.57 -12.67
N ILE A 27 -2.77 -0.34 -13.63
CA ILE A 27 -3.86 -0.89 -14.44
C ILE A 27 -3.99 -2.37 -14.10
N THR A 28 -5.15 -2.75 -13.58
CA THR A 28 -5.42 -4.13 -13.13
C THR A 28 -6.68 -4.65 -13.80
N GLU A 29 -6.56 -5.81 -14.45
CA GLU A 29 -7.69 -6.60 -14.92
C GLU A 29 -8.31 -7.34 -13.73
N ARG A 30 -9.62 -7.19 -13.56
CA ARG A 30 -10.39 -7.80 -12.49
C ARG A 30 -11.00 -9.11 -12.97
N ASP A 31 -11.26 -10.00 -12.03
CA ASP A 31 -11.92 -11.29 -12.27
C ASP A 31 -13.38 -11.15 -12.75
N ASP A 32 -14.02 -10.02 -12.47
CA ASP A 32 -15.34 -9.64 -13.00
C ASP A 32 -15.32 -9.17 -14.47
N GLY A 33 -14.15 -9.21 -15.14
CA GLY A 33 -13.97 -8.83 -16.53
C GLY A 33 -13.85 -7.32 -16.77
N TYR A 34 -13.79 -6.51 -15.71
CA TYR A 34 -13.58 -5.08 -15.79
C TYR A 34 -12.10 -4.70 -15.60
N ILE A 35 -11.72 -3.52 -16.10
CA ILE A 35 -10.40 -2.93 -15.87
C ILE A 35 -10.54 -1.86 -14.80
N SER A 36 -9.61 -1.86 -13.84
CA SER A 36 -9.41 -0.73 -12.94
C SER A 36 -8.13 0.02 -13.28
N ALA A 37 -8.19 1.35 -13.25
CA ALA A 37 -7.03 2.23 -13.34
C ALA A 37 -6.98 3.07 -12.06
N ARG A 38 -5.85 3.06 -11.37
CA ARG A 38 -5.65 3.80 -10.12
C ARG A 38 -4.32 4.53 -10.16
N PRO A 39 -4.25 5.80 -9.75
CA PRO A 39 -2.98 6.48 -9.68
C PRO A 39 -2.11 5.89 -8.56
N ILE A 40 -0.81 5.73 -8.80
CA ILE A 40 0.15 5.15 -7.85
C ILE A 40 0.42 6.10 -6.67
N HIS A 41 0.33 7.43 -6.86
CA HIS A 41 0.59 8.41 -5.79
C HIS A 41 -0.19 8.15 -4.49
N ARG A 42 -1.33 7.45 -4.56
CA ARG A 42 -2.12 7.03 -3.40
C ARG A 42 -1.30 6.27 -2.34
N TYR A 43 -0.30 5.49 -2.78
CA TYR A 43 0.54 4.69 -1.89
C TYR A 43 1.55 5.54 -1.10
N PHE A 44 1.73 6.80 -1.50
CA PHE A 44 2.57 7.79 -0.81
C PHE A 44 1.75 8.77 0.04
N ALA A 45 0.42 8.67 0.00
CA ALA A 45 -0.46 9.57 0.75
C ALA A 45 -0.29 9.38 2.27
N GLN A 46 -0.19 10.49 2.99
CA GLN A 46 -0.23 10.47 4.45
C GLN A 46 -1.63 10.10 4.94
N TYR A 47 -1.71 9.53 6.16
CA TYR A 47 -2.96 9.05 6.77
C TYR A 47 -4.17 10.02 6.65
N PRO A 48 -4.04 11.35 6.85
CA PRO A 48 -5.17 12.27 6.70
C PRO A 48 -5.73 12.40 5.27
N HIS A 49 -5.02 11.90 4.27
CA HIS A 49 -5.41 11.94 2.86
C HIS A 49 -5.95 10.59 2.36
N TRP A 50 -6.04 9.60 3.24
CA TRP A 50 -6.62 8.31 2.90
C TRP A 50 -8.14 8.44 2.77
N SER A 51 -8.77 7.52 2.04
CA SER A 51 -10.24 7.52 1.95
C SER A 51 -10.88 7.14 3.29
N ASP A 52 -12.11 7.61 3.52
CA ASP A 52 -12.88 7.29 4.73
C ASP A 52 -13.01 5.78 4.99
N LEU A 53 -13.08 4.99 3.91
CA LEU A 53 -13.13 3.53 4.00
C LEU A 53 -11.81 2.95 4.53
N GLU A 54 -10.68 3.44 4.02
CA GLU A 54 -9.35 2.96 4.42
C GLU A 54 -9.02 3.38 5.86
N THR A 55 -9.35 4.62 6.25
CA THR A 55 -9.16 5.09 7.63
C THR A 55 -10.03 4.30 8.60
N ALA A 56 -11.33 4.11 8.28
CA ALA A 56 -12.22 3.29 9.11
C ALA A 56 -11.75 1.84 9.26
N ALA A 57 -11.21 1.24 8.18
CA ALA A 57 -10.65 -0.10 8.23
C ALA A 57 -9.43 -0.19 9.15
N ILE A 58 -8.51 0.78 9.09
CA ILE A 58 -7.34 0.84 9.98
C ILE A 58 -7.73 1.09 11.43
N ASP A 59 -8.69 1.97 11.69
CA ASP A 59 -9.15 2.26 13.04
C ASP A 59 -9.82 1.03 13.68
N LEU A 60 -10.61 0.27 12.91
CA LEU A 60 -11.13 -1.02 13.36
C LEU A 60 -10.00 -2.00 13.70
N LEU A 61 -8.96 -2.07 12.86
CA LEU A 61 -7.79 -2.93 13.06
C LEU A 61 -7.04 -2.59 14.35
N ARG A 62 -6.88 -1.29 14.66
CA ARG A 62 -6.25 -0.80 15.89
C ARG A 62 -7.04 -1.17 17.15
N VAL A 63 -8.37 -1.26 17.06
CA VAL A 63 -9.21 -1.71 18.18
C VAL A 63 -9.13 -3.23 18.37
N LEU A 64 -8.97 -3.98 17.28
CA LEU A 64 -8.96 -5.44 17.30
C LEU A 64 -7.58 -6.06 17.59
N LEU A 65 -6.49 -5.34 17.32
CA LEU A 65 -5.14 -5.78 17.64
C LEU A 65 -4.69 -5.16 18.97
N PRO A 66 -4.20 -5.96 19.94
CA PRO A 66 -3.52 -5.40 21.11
C PRO A 66 -2.30 -4.58 20.66
N ASP A 67 -1.92 -3.58 21.45
CA ASP A 67 -0.76 -2.74 21.15
C ASP A 67 0.44 -3.61 20.74
N PRO A 68 1.18 -3.26 19.67
CA PRO A 68 2.27 -4.09 19.16
C PRO A 68 3.38 -4.34 20.20
N ILE A 69 3.43 -3.49 21.24
CA ILE A 69 4.31 -3.64 22.40
C ILE A 69 3.91 -4.84 23.29
N GLU A 70 2.61 -5.14 23.44
CA GLU A 70 2.13 -6.29 24.21
C GLU A 70 2.16 -7.59 23.39
N ALA A 71 2.14 -7.50 22.06
CA ALA A 71 2.16 -8.67 21.16
C ALA A 71 3.58 -9.26 20.92
N GLY A 72 4.63 -8.67 21.49
CA GLY A 72 6.01 -9.17 21.35
C GLY A 72 6.60 -9.04 19.94
N ILE A 73 6.00 -8.23 19.06
CA ILE A 73 6.52 -7.99 17.70
C ILE A 73 7.47 -6.79 17.76
N THR A 74 8.65 -7.00 18.35
CA THR A 74 9.80 -6.10 18.16
C THR A 74 10.39 -6.33 16.77
N GLY A 75 10.10 -5.43 15.84
CA GLY A 75 10.84 -5.40 14.57
C GLY A 75 10.20 -4.53 13.49
N ALA A 76 10.82 -3.36 13.27
CA ALA A 76 10.76 -2.57 12.03
C ALA A 76 9.48 -1.78 11.73
N ALA A 77 9.33 -0.61 12.37
CA ALA A 77 8.85 0.62 11.70
C ALA A 77 8.96 1.79 12.68
N MET A 78 10.20 2.25 12.91
CA MET A 78 10.45 3.62 13.38
C MET A 78 11.34 4.28 12.32
N VAL A 79 10.69 5.02 11.43
CA VAL A 79 11.23 6.22 10.78
C VAL A 79 10.11 7.24 10.79
#